data_AF-A0A6A6N5H6-F1
#
_entry.id   AF-A0A6A6N5H6-F1
#
_cell.length_a   1.000
_cell.length_b   1.000
_cell.length_c   1.000
_cell.angle_alpha   90.00
_cell.angle_beta   90.00
_cell.angle_gamma   90.00
#
_symmetry.space_group_name_H-M   'P 1'
#
loop_
_entity.id
_entity.type
_entity.pdbx_description
1 polymer ?
#
loop_
_entity_poly.entity_id
_entity_poly.type
_entity_poly.pdbx_seq_one_letter_code
_entity_poly.pdbx_strand_id
1 'polypeptide(L)'
;MYSLHKEELQRQSIANVQHRHHDEFPSWFKQYVVQKNLRGSLESTNHLYVLGLGPDMRVAKYSGIIVNGIRFHTIERDKYRHTQNSGIVVKGEHNSEEIDFYGELTDIIELEYCHGNCVYVFKCNWWNIDDKRMDQEHMAN
;
A
#
# COMPACT_ATOMS: atom_id res chain seq x y z
N MET A 1 -4.81 14.58 8.40
CA MET A 1 -5.75 13.47 8.69
C MET A 1 -5.11 12.40 9.56
N TYR A 2 -4.03 11.76 9.10
CA TYR A 2 -3.28 10.78 9.88
C TYR A 2 -2.73 11.36 11.21
N SER A 3 -2.14 12.56 11.17
CA SER A 3 -1.71 13.29 12.39
C SER A 3 -2.87 13.66 13.31
N LEU A 4 -4.00 14.12 12.74
CA LEU A 4 -5.18 14.57 13.51
C LEU A 4 -5.73 13.47 14.41
N HIS A 5 -5.84 12.24 13.92
CA HIS A 5 -6.31 11.12 14.75
C HIS A 5 -5.32 10.82 15.89
N LYS A 6 -4.00 10.85 15.62
CA LYS A 6 -2.99 10.66 16.68
C LYS A 6 -3.08 11.73 17.75
N GLU A 7 -3.23 12.99 17.37
CA GLU A 7 -3.41 14.11 18.30
C GLU A 7 -4.68 13.95 19.15
N GLU A 8 -5.78 13.50 18.54
CA GLU A 8 -7.04 13.21 19.26
C GLU A 8 -6.87 12.08 20.27
N LEU A 9 -6.23 10.97 19.87
CA LEU A 9 -5.94 9.85 20.77
C LEU A 9 -5.03 10.27 21.92
N GLN A 10 -3.99 11.06 21.65
CA GLN A 10 -3.06 11.58 22.66
C GLN A 10 -3.76 12.44 23.70
N ARG A 11 -4.74 13.27 23.28
CA ARG A 11 -5.54 14.08 24.22
C ARG A 11 -6.42 13.23 25.14
N GLN A 12 -6.86 12.07 24.67
CA GLN A 12 -7.64 11.12 25.49
C GLN A 12 -6.74 10.31 26.42
N SER A 13 -5.62 9.78 25.91
CA SER A 13 -4.63 9.03 26.66
C SER A 13 -3.36 8.83 25.83
N ILE A 14 -2.20 8.98 26.48
CA ILE A 14 -0.89 8.70 25.86
C ILE A 14 -0.57 7.21 25.75
N ALA A 15 -1.36 6.34 26.39
CA ALA A 15 -1.13 4.90 26.37
C ALA A 15 -1.45 4.29 24.99
N ASN A 16 -0.53 3.49 24.47
CA ASN A 16 -0.69 2.68 23.24
C ASN A 16 -1.18 3.46 22.02
N VAL A 17 -0.87 4.76 21.91
CA VAL A 17 -1.39 5.64 20.84
C VAL A 17 -1.12 5.07 19.45
N GLN A 18 0.05 4.49 19.20
CA GLN A 18 0.38 3.93 17.88
C GLN A 18 -0.51 2.74 17.52
N HIS A 19 -0.73 1.83 18.48
CA HIS A 19 -1.56 0.65 18.28
C HIS A 19 -3.03 1.04 18.11
N ARG A 20 -3.55 1.87 19.02
CA ARG A 20 -4.90 2.43 18.91
C ARG A 20 -5.11 3.17 17.60
N HIS A 21 -4.13 3.96 17.18
CA HIS A 21 -4.20 4.65 15.91
C HIS A 21 -4.28 3.67 14.74
N HIS A 22 -3.46 2.62 14.72
CA HIS A 22 -3.52 1.61 13.66
C HIS A 22 -4.90 0.95 13.55
N ASP A 23 -5.47 0.55 14.69
CA ASP A 23 -6.73 -0.22 14.73
C ASP A 23 -7.97 0.66 14.52
N GLU A 24 -7.98 1.85 15.13
CA GLU A 24 -9.15 2.72 15.16
C GLU A 24 -9.22 3.65 13.93
N PHE A 25 -8.09 3.90 13.24
CA PHE A 25 -8.02 4.91 12.16
C PHE A 25 -8.99 4.66 11.01
N PRO A 26 -9.18 3.45 10.46
CA PRO A 26 -10.12 3.25 9.35
C PRO A 26 -11.55 3.69 9.71
N SER A 27 -12.03 3.27 10.88
CA SER A 27 -13.35 3.61 11.39
C SER A 27 -13.47 5.11 11.73
N TRP A 28 -12.46 5.66 12.40
CA TRP A 28 -12.39 7.09 12.72
C TRP A 28 -12.39 7.95 11.45
N PHE A 29 -11.60 7.58 10.44
CA PHE A 29 -11.47 8.33 9.20
C PHE A 29 -12.79 8.37 8.43
N LYS A 30 -13.48 7.23 8.32
CA LYS A 30 -14.82 7.14 7.76
C LYS A 30 -15.80 8.09 8.45
N GLN A 31 -15.85 8.04 9.79
CA GLN A 31 -16.74 8.91 10.57
C GLN A 31 -16.39 10.39 10.37
N TYR A 32 -15.11 10.73 10.39
CA TYR A 32 -14.63 12.09 10.19
C TYR A 32 -15.08 12.65 8.84
N VAL A 33 -14.85 11.93 7.74
CA VAL A 33 -15.19 12.44 6.39
C VAL A 33 -16.69 12.53 6.18
N VAL A 34 -17.48 11.59 6.74
CA VAL A 34 -18.95 11.63 6.69
C VAL A 34 -19.47 12.85 7.45
N GLN A 35 -18.99 13.11 8.66
CA GLN A 35 -19.42 14.27 9.45
C GLN A 35 -19.05 15.60 8.79
N LYS A 36 -17.84 15.69 8.21
CA LYS A 36 -17.39 16.89 7.49
C LYS A 36 -18.22 17.17 6.24
N ASN A 37 -18.57 16.11 5.49
CA ASN A 37 -19.43 16.19 4.32
C ASN A 37 -20.85 16.65 4.68
N LEU A 38 -21.46 16.06 5.71
CA LEU A 38 -22.81 16.45 6.19
C LEU A 38 -22.89 17.92 6.65
N ARG A 39 -21.79 18.47 7.18
CA ARG A 39 -21.72 19.87 7.63
C ARG A 39 -21.44 20.86 6.49
N GLY A 40 -21.34 20.40 5.23
CA GLY A 40 -20.96 21.23 4.09
C GLY A 40 -19.53 21.78 4.18
N SER A 41 -18.74 21.30 5.14
CA SER A 41 -17.42 21.83 5.49
C SER A 41 -16.26 21.12 4.78
N LEU A 42 -16.58 20.12 3.95
CA LEU A 42 -15.62 19.47 3.07
C LEU A 42 -15.59 20.25 1.74
N GLU A 43 -15.14 21.51 1.79
CA GLU A 43 -15.16 22.45 0.65
C GLU A 43 -14.27 22.02 -0.53
N SER A 44 -13.51 20.92 -0.41
CA SER A 44 -12.74 20.35 -1.52
C SER A 44 -12.26 18.94 -1.19
N THR A 45 -13.03 17.91 -1.60
CA THR A 45 -12.57 16.64 -2.24
C THR A 45 -13.64 15.54 -2.09
N ASN A 46 -14.42 15.32 -3.15
CA ASN A 46 -15.21 14.09 -3.30
C ASN A 46 -14.34 12.84 -3.06
N HIS A 47 -13.04 12.91 -3.41
CA HIS A 47 -12.10 11.81 -3.26
C HIS A 47 -11.84 11.39 -1.81
N LEU A 48 -11.71 12.32 -0.84
CA LEU A 48 -11.51 11.92 0.57
C LEU A 48 -12.75 11.25 1.16
N TYR A 49 -13.93 11.75 0.78
CA TYR A 49 -15.20 11.12 1.15
C TYR A 49 -15.29 9.71 0.58
N VAL A 50 -15.06 9.56 -0.73
CA VAL A 50 -15.03 8.27 -1.43
C VAL A 50 -14.02 7.30 -0.80
N LEU A 51 -12.79 7.74 -0.52
CA LEU A 51 -11.76 6.92 0.12
C LEU A 51 -12.16 6.47 1.52
N GLY A 52 -12.76 7.37 2.32
CA GLY A 52 -13.18 7.03 3.69
C GLY A 52 -14.37 6.08 3.76
N LEU A 53 -15.18 5.97 2.71
CA LEU A 53 -16.23 4.94 2.64
C LEU A 53 -15.66 3.52 2.48
N GLY A 54 -14.42 3.41 1.98
CA GLY A 54 -13.77 2.16 1.65
C GLY A 54 -14.06 1.69 0.22
N PRO A 55 -13.29 0.71 -0.29
CA PRO A 55 -13.51 0.13 -1.60
C PRO A 55 -14.74 -0.82 -1.60
N ASP A 56 -15.21 -1.14 -2.80
CA ASP A 56 -16.10 -2.29 -3.02
C ASP A 56 -15.40 -3.56 -2.51
N MET A 57 -16.17 -4.45 -1.87
CA MET A 57 -15.64 -5.70 -1.33
C MET A 57 -15.28 -6.72 -2.41
N ARG A 58 -15.77 -6.51 -3.64
CA ARG A 58 -15.40 -7.29 -4.81
C ARG A 58 -14.12 -6.71 -5.40
N VAL A 59 -13.24 -7.60 -5.81
CA VAL A 59 -11.96 -7.22 -6.42
C VAL A 59 -11.85 -7.83 -7.80
N ALA A 60 -11.30 -7.07 -8.74
CA ALA A 60 -10.87 -7.60 -10.03
C ALA A 60 -9.39 -8.00 -9.95
N LYS A 61 -9.02 -9.06 -10.66
CA LYS A 61 -7.63 -9.54 -10.76
C LYS A 61 -7.16 -9.49 -12.20
N TYR A 62 -5.90 -9.08 -12.37
CA TYR A 62 -5.27 -8.95 -13.68
C TYR A 62 -3.95 -9.70 -13.75
N SER A 63 -3.66 -10.26 -14.92
CA SER A 63 -2.38 -10.92 -15.20
C SER A 63 -1.32 -9.98 -15.77
N GLY A 64 -1.69 -8.72 -16.07
CA GLY A 64 -0.78 -7.67 -16.48
C GLY A 64 -1.43 -6.28 -16.47
N ILE A 65 -0.62 -5.24 -16.34
CA ILE A 65 -1.04 -3.84 -16.26
C ILE A 65 0.02 -2.93 -16.89
N ILE A 66 -0.38 -1.76 -17.35
CA ILE A 66 0.54 -0.71 -17.80
C ILE A 66 0.46 0.45 -16.81
N VAL A 67 1.58 0.79 -16.18
CA VAL A 67 1.70 1.91 -15.25
C VAL A 67 2.79 2.83 -15.77
N ASN A 68 2.44 4.10 -16.01
CA ASN A 68 3.36 5.12 -16.55
C ASN A 68 4.12 4.67 -17.82
N GLY A 69 3.43 3.95 -18.73
CA GLY A 69 4.00 3.43 -19.97
C GLY A 69 4.79 2.13 -19.82
N ILE A 70 5.03 1.66 -18.59
CA ILE A 70 5.73 0.39 -18.33
C ILE A 70 4.72 -0.72 -18.15
N ARG A 71 4.90 -1.82 -18.90
CA ARG A 71 4.05 -3.00 -18.81
C ARG A 71 4.62 -3.99 -17.81
N PHE A 72 3.81 -4.33 -16.81
CA PHE A 72 4.08 -5.37 -15.82
C PHE A 72 3.21 -6.59 -16.07
N HIS A 73 3.74 -7.75 -15.71
CA HIS A 73 3.05 -9.02 -15.81
C HIS A 73 3.22 -9.83 -14.55
N THR A 74 2.20 -10.63 -14.22
CA THR A 74 2.33 -11.64 -13.18
C THR A 74 3.33 -12.71 -13.62
N ILE A 75 4.08 -13.28 -12.68
CA ILE A 75 5.07 -14.34 -12.94
C ILE A 75 4.44 -15.54 -13.67
N GLU A 76 3.18 -15.86 -13.34
CA GLU A 76 2.44 -16.94 -14.01
C GLU A 76 2.23 -16.66 -15.51
N ARG A 77 1.98 -15.41 -15.88
CA ARG A 77 1.83 -15.01 -17.28
C ARG A 77 3.18 -14.94 -18.00
N ASP A 78 4.21 -14.49 -17.30
CA ASP A 78 5.54 -14.29 -17.86
C ASP A 78 6.29 -15.59 -18.16
N LYS A 79 6.01 -16.67 -17.43
CA LYS A 79 6.70 -17.96 -17.62
C LYS A 79 6.60 -18.55 -19.03
N TYR A 80 5.64 -18.07 -19.84
CA TYR A 80 5.42 -18.50 -21.22
C TYR A 80 5.88 -17.48 -22.27
N ARG A 81 6.59 -16.41 -21.87
CA ARG A 81 6.99 -15.30 -22.74
C ARG A 81 8.49 -15.25 -22.97
N HIS A 82 8.88 -14.68 -24.11
CA HIS A 82 10.29 -14.43 -24.44
C HIS A 82 10.93 -13.34 -23.57
N THR A 83 10.15 -12.39 -23.05
CA THR A 83 10.62 -11.29 -22.21
C THR A 83 9.89 -11.31 -20.86
N GLN A 84 10.63 -11.12 -19.77
CA GLN A 84 10.10 -11.09 -18.41
C GLN A 84 9.96 -9.64 -17.93
N ASN A 85 8.76 -9.30 -17.45
CA ASN A 85 8.41 -8.01 -16.86
C ASN A 85 7.63 -8.19 -15.54
N SER A 86 7.99 -9.21 -14.76
CA SER A 86 7.38 -9.56 -13.47
C SER A 86 8.20 -9.12 -12.27
N GLY A 87 9.45 -8.70 -12.49
CA GLY A 87 10.27 -8.09 -11.44
C GLY A 87 9.74 -6.71 -11.04
N ILE A 88 9.71 -6.46 -9.73
CA ILE A 88 9.32 -5.20 -9.11
C ILE A 88 10.47 -4.71 -8.24
N VAL A 89 10.72 -3.41 -8.28
CA VAL A 89 11.57 -2.70 -7.32
C VAL A 89 10.77 -1.58 -6.68
N VAL A 90 10.84 -1.47 -5.36
CA VAL A 90 10.21 -0.41 -4.58
C VAL A 90 11.25 0.21 -3.67
N LYS A 91 11.43 1.52 -3.80
CA LYS A 91 12.23 2.31 -2.86
C LYS A 91 11.52 2.35 -1.51
N GLY A 92 12.22 2.04 -0.44
CA GLY A 92 11.72 2.19 0.91
C GLY A 92 12.83 2.52 1.88
N GLU A 93 12.52 2.44 3.16
CA GLU A 93 13.44 2.73 4.25
C GLU A 93 13.44 1.55 5.22
N HIS A 94 14.64 1.10 5.62
CA HIS A 94 14.82 0.11 6.66
C HIS A 94 15.95 0.58 7.59
N ASN A 95 15.70 0.63 8.90
CA ASN A 95 16.65 1.12 9.90
C ASN A 95 17.24 2.50 9.59
N SER A 96 16.41 3.43 9.08
CA SER A 96 16.81 4.79 8.67
C SER A 96 17.77 4.84 7.46
N GLU A 97 17.92 3.73 6.73
CA GLU A 97 18.66 3.69 5.47
C GLU A 97 17.70 3.50 4.30
N GLU A 98 17.91 4.26 3.21
CA GLU A 98 17.20 4.03 1.96
C GLU A 98 17.63 2.69 1.37
N ILE A 99 16.66 1.83 1.09
CA ILE A 99 16.88 0.51 0.52
C ILE A 99 15.89 0.24 -0.60
N ASP A 100 16.37 -0.43 -1.65
CA ASP A 100 15.52 -0.98 -2.70
C ASP A 100 15.02 -2.36 -2.30
N PHE A 101 13.70 -2.51 -2.18
CA PHE A 101 13.05 -3.80 -2.02
C PHE A 101 12.78 -4.40 -3.40
N TYR A 102 13.28 -5.61 -3.62
CA TYR A 102 13.04 -6.36 -4.84
C TYR A 102 11.98 -7.42 -4.60
N GLY A 103 11.12 -7.66 -5.59
CA GLY A 103 10.13 -8.71 -5.53
C GLY A 103 9.66 -9.19 -6.89
N GLU A 104 8.90 -10.27 -6.89
CA GLU A 104 8.26 -10.84 -8.08
C GLU A 104 6.74 -10.67 -7.99
N LEU A 105 6.14 -10.07 -9.03
CA LEU A 105 4.71 -9.79 -9.11
C LEU A 105 3.90 -11.09 -9.29
N THR A 106 3.03 -11.37 -8.33
CA THR A 106 2.21 -12.60 -8.29
C THR A 106 0.74 -12.35 -8.64
N ASP A 107 0.15 -11.27 -8.14
CA ASP A 107 -1.22 -10.84 -8.45
C ASP A 107 -1.24 -9.31 -8.65
N ILE A 108 -2.12 -8.84 -9.53
CA ILE A 108 -2.52 -7.43 -9.62
C ILE A 108 -3.99 -7.36 -9.25
N ILE A 109 -4.31 -6.61 -8.20
CA ILE A 109 -5.66 -6.49 -7.64
C ILE A 109 -6.15 -5.07 -7.85
N GLU A 110 -7.32 -4.90 -8.45
CA GLU A 110 -8.00 -3.61 -8.53
C GLU A 110 -9.03 -3.48 -7.41
N LEU A 111 -8.89 -2.41 -6.65
CA LEU A 111 -9.83 -1.97 -5.62
C LEU A 111 -10.61 -0.79 -6.18
N GLU A 112 -11.87 -1.03 -6.52
CA GLU A 112 -12.78 0.02 -6.96
C GLU A 112 -13.36 0.77 -5.74
N TYR A 113 -13.37 2.08 -5.80
CA TYR A 113 -14.05 2.98 -4.91
C TYR A 113 -15.16 3.70 -5.67
N CYS A 114 -16.11 4.29 -4.94
CA CYS A 114 -17.24 5.01 -5.54
C CYS A 114 -16.81 6.05 -6.60
N HIS A 115 -17.68 6.26 -7.59
CA HIS A 115 -17.45 7.17 -8.72
C HIS A 115 -16.29 6.78 -9.65
N GLY A 116 -16.00 5.48 -9.77
CA GLY A 116 -14.99 4.96 -10.71
C GLY A 116 -13.55 5.26 -10.31
N ASN A 117 -13.30 5.53 -9.03
CA ASN A 117 -11.95 5.72 -8.52
C ASN A 117 -11.33 4.35 -8.23
N CYS A 118 -10.21 4.00 -8.84
CA CYS A 118 -9.57 2.69 -8.62
C CYS A 118 -8.17 2.83 -8.02
N VAL A 119 -7.79 1.86 -7.19
CA VAL A 119 -6.41 1.66 -6.72
C VAL A 119 -5.96 0.27 -7.13
N TYR A 120 -4.79 0.18 -7.74
CA TYR A 120 -4.18 -1.11 -8.09
C TYR A 120 -3.15 -1.51 -7.03
N VAL A 121 -3.34 -2.68 -6.44
CA VAL A 121 -2.45 -3.27 -5.43
C VAL A 121 -1.66 -4.39 -6.07
N PHE A 122 -0.34 -4.33 -5.94
CA PHE A 122 0.57 -5.35 -6.44
C PHE A 122 0.90 -6.29 -5.28
N LYS A 123 0.58 -7.57 -5.45
CA LYS A 123 1.00 -8.61 -4.52
C LYS A 123 2.29 -9.21 -5.04
N CYS A 124 3.33 -9.20 -4.22
CA CYS A 124 4.65 -9.66 -4.60
C CYS A 124 5.19 -10.71 -3.63
N ASN A 125 5.99 -11.64 -4.16
CA ASN A 125 6.95 -12.38 -3.35
C ASN A 125 8.19 -11.50 -3.19
N TRP A 126 8.50 -11.07 -1.98
CA TRP A 126 9.63 -10.18 -1.71
C TRP A 126 10.89 -10.97 -1.41
N TRP A 127 12.02 -10.53 -1.94
CA TRP A 127 13.32 -11.13 -1.66
C TRP A 127 13.83 -10.66 -0.30
N ASN A 128 14.35 -11.59 0.50
CA ASN A 128 15.07 -11.24 1.72
C ASN A 128 16.53 -10.95 1.38
N ILE A 129 16.98 -9.73 1.63
CA ILE A 129 18.33 -9.25 1.31
C ILE A 129 19.26 -9.36 2.54
N ASP A 130 18.70 -9.61 3.73
CA ASP A 130 19.46 -9.67 4.99
C ASP A 130 20.31 -10.95 5.15
N ASP A 131 20.05 -11.98 4.34
CA ASP A 131 20.69 -13.30 4.46
C ASP A 131 22.12 -13.37 3.87
N LYS A 132 22.60 -12.28 3.23
CA LYS A 132 23.88 -12.29 2.48
C LYS A 132 25.06 -11.57 3.14
N ARG A 133 24.95 -11.11 4.38
CA ARG A 133 26.12 -10.59 5.13
C ARG A 133 26.96 -11.68 5.83
N MET A 134 26.58 -12.96 5.79
CA MET A 134 27.34 -14.05 6.47
C MET A 134 28.14 -15.01 5.57
N ASP A 135 28.07 -14.87 4.24
CA ASP A 135 28.82 -15.78 3.33
C ASP A 135 30.18 -15.24 2.85
N GLN A 136 30.61 -14.06 3.31
CA GLN A 136 31.90 -13.47 2.92
C GLN A 136 33.00 -13.50 4.01
N GLU A 137 32.71 -13.93 5.25
CA GLU A 137 33.74 -14.08 6.30
C GLU A 137 34.31 -15.51 6.43
N HIS A 138 33.79 -16.50 5.69
CA HIS A 138 34.33 -17.87 5.69
C HIS A 138 35.27 -18.19 4.50
N MET A 139 35.66 -17.20 3.69
CA MET A 139 36.64 -17.38 2.60
C MET A 139 37.85 -16.42 2.66
N ALA A 140 38.09 -15.76 3.79
CA ALA A 140 39.36 -15.09 4.06
C ALA A 140 40.07 -15.82 5.21
N ASN A 141 40.80 -16.88 4.85
CA ASN A 141 41.87 -17.46 5.66
C ASN A 141 43.01 -16.45 5.82
#